data_AF-A0A961YTY0-F1
#
_entry.id   AF-A0A961YTY0-F1
#
_cell.length_a   1.000
_cell.length_b   1.000
_cell.length_c   1.000
_cell.angle_alpha   90.00
_cell.angle_beta   90.00
_cell.angle_gamma   90.00
#
_symmetry.space_group_name_H-M   'P 1'
#
loop_
_entity.id
_entity.type
_entity.pdbx_description
1 polymer ?
#
loop_
_entity_poly.entity_id
_entity_poly.type
_entity_poly.pdbx_seq_one_letter_code
_entity_poly.pdbx_strand_id
1 'polypeptide(L)' 'MSGPHVALFVTCLVDMFRPSVAFATVKLLEDAGCRVEVPPVQTCCGQPAWNSGDRENAKAIARQVIAAFEGYAHVV' A
#
# COMPACT_ATOMS: atom_id res chain seq x y z
N MET A 1 19.57 -10.09 13.94
CA MET A 1 19.60 -9.67 12.53
C MET A 1 18.31 -8.92 12.26
N SER A 2 18.35 -7.68 11.78
CA SER A 2 17.12 -6.96 11.41
C SER A 2 16.59 -7.59 10.12
N GLY A 3 15.38 -8.15 10.15
CA GLY A 3 14.76 -8.69 8.94
C GLY A 3 14.36 -7.59 7.94
N PRO A 4 13.85 -7.99 6.76
CA PRO A 4 13.54 -7.05 5.67
C PRO A 4 12.58 -5.95 6.12
N HIS A 5 12.82 -4.71 5.67
CA HIS A 5 11.89 -3.61 5.86
C HIS A 5 10.90 -3.56 4.69
N VAL A 6 9.61 -3.64 4.99
CA VAL A 6 8.53 -3.78 4.01
C VAL A 6 7.50 -2.68 4.21
N ALA A 7 7.17 -1.98 3.13
CA ALA A 7 5.99 -1.11 3.11
C ALA A 7 4.77 -1.91 2.67
N LEU A 8 3.74 -1.97 3.52
CA LEU A 8 2.48 -2.63 3.20
C LEU A 8 1.53 -1.64 2.52
N PHE A 9 1.09 -1.95 1.30
CA PHE A 9 0.11 -1.19 0.56
C PHE A 9 -1.32 -1.63 0.90
N VAL A 10 -1.93 -0.94 1.86
CA VAL A 10 -3.32 -1.19 2.23
C VAL A 10 -4.23 -0.45 1.24
N THR A 11 -4.91 -1.21 0.39
CA THR A 11 -5.90 -0.62 -0.52
C THR A 11 -7.11 -0.09 0.24
N CYS A 12 -7.77 0.94 -0.32
CA CYS A 12 -8.98 1.52 0.26
C CYS A 12 -10.10 0.49 0.50
N LEU A 13 -10.17 -0.58 -0.30
CA LEU A 13 -11.14 -1.65 -0.12
C LEU A 13 -10.83 -2.50 1.11
N VAL A 14 -9.56 -2.84 1.32
CA VAL A 14 -9.14 -3.59 2.49
C VAL A 14 -9.35 -2.76 3.75
N ASP A 15 -8.91 -1.50 3.73
CA ASP A 15 -9.02 -0.60 4.88
C ASP A 15 -10.49 -0.39 5.30
N MET A 16 -11.38 -0.10 4.34
CA MET A 16 -12.76 0.24 4.63
C MET A 16 -13.68 -0.97 4.86
N PHE A 17 -13.50 -2.06 4.10
CA PHE A 17 -14.45 -3.17 4.11
C PHE A 17 -13.93 -4.44 4.77
N ARG A 18 -12.61 -4.66 4.78
CA ARG A 18 -12.00 -5.91 5.26
C ARG A 18 -10.70 -5.66 6.06
N PRO A 19 -10.73 -4.81 7.10
CA PRO A 19 -9.52 -4.42 7.82
C PRO A 19 -8.79 -5.61 8.48
N SER A 20 -9.52 -6.68 8.81
CA SER A 20 -8.93 -7.93 9.30
C SER A 20 -7.91 -8.55 8.34
N VAL A 21 -8.03 -8.31 7.03
CA VAL A 21 -7.06 -8.77 6.03
C VAL A 21 -5.75 -7.98 6.18
N ALA A 22 -5.81 -6.66 6.36
CA ALA A 22 -4.60 -5.86 6.60
C ALA A 22 -3.87 -6.32 7.87
N PHE A 23 -4.60 -6.50 8.98
CA PHE A 23 -4.01 -6.98 10.23
C PHE A 23 -3.42 -8.39 10.10
N ALA A 24 -4.10 -9.30 9.38
CA ALA A 24 -3.58 -10.64 9.13
C ALA A 24 -2.29 -10.61 8.28
N THR A 25 -2.23 -9.73 7.27
CA THR A 25 -1.02 -9.54 6.45
C THR A 25 0.14 -8.97 7.28
N VAL A 26 -0.12 -7.95 8.12
CA VAL A 26 0.90 -7.42 9.05
C VAL A 26 1.43 -8.54 9.94
N LYS A 27 0.53 -9.28 10.59
CA LYS A 27 0.92 -10.39 11.47
C LYS A 27 1.75 -11.45 10.74
N LEU A 28 1.34 -11.84 9.53
CA LEU A 28 2.06 -12.83 8.73
C LEU A 28 3.48 -12.36 8.38
N LEU A 29 3.64 -11.09 8.00
CA LEU A 29 4.95 -10.52 7.67
C LEU A 29 5.84 -10.39 8.91
N GLU A 30 5.28 -9.97 10.04
CA GLU A 30 5.99 -9.92 11.32
C GLU A 30 6.42 -11.30 11.81
N ASP A 31 5.56 -12.31 11.70
CA ASP A 31 5.86 -13.71 12.02
C ASP A 31 6.96 -14.28 11.09
N ALA A 32 7.07 -13.76 9.86
CA ALA A 32 8.16 -14.06 8.92
C ALA A 32 9.46 -13.29 9.20
N GLY A 33 9.48 -12.44 10.23
CA GLY A 33 10.62 -11.65 10.66
C GLY A 33 10.78 -10.31 9.94
N CYS A 34 9.81 -9.87 9.14
CA CYS A 34 9.83 -8.55 8.51
C CYS A 34 9.53 -7.43 9.51
N ARG A 35 10.12 -6.26 9.27
CA ARG A 35 9.66 -5.00 9.87
C ARG A 35 8.67 -4.36 8.91
N VAL A 36 7.41 -4.24 9.33
CA VAL A 36 6.33 -3.73 8.49
C VAL A 36 6.09 -2.25 8.79
N GLU A 37 5.96 -1.44 7.75
CA GLU A 37 5.56 -0.04 7.82
C GLU A 37 4.35 0.18 6.91
N VAL A 38 3.39 0.99 7.35
CA VAL A 38 2.26 1.43 6.52
C VAL A 38 2.41 2.93 6.31
N PRO A 39 2.85 3.38 5.12
CA PRO A 39 2.94 4.80 4.81
C PRO A 39 1.59 5.50 5.03
N PRO A 40 1.54 6.69 5.67
CA PRO A 40 0.28 7.37 6.00
C PRO A 40 -0.50 7.88 4.77
N VAL A 41 0.13 7.92 3.58
CA VAL A 41 -0.46 8.46 2.34
C VAL A 41 -1.08 7.33 1.48
N GLN A 42 -2.06 6.63 2.03
CA GLN A 42 -2.75 5.52 1.35
C GLN A 42 -4.25 5.79 1.15
N THR A 43 -4.61 6.90 0.51
CA THR A 43 -6.04 7.23 0.33
C THR A 43 -6.67 6.51 -0.87
N CYS A 44 -5.99 6.44 -2.01
CA CYS A 44 -6.52 5.84 -3.23
C CYS A 44 -5.39 5.28 -4.11
N CYS A 45 -5.61 4.11 -4.73
CA CYS A 45 -4.69 3.52 -5.70
C CYS A 45 -4.84 4.10 -7.12
N GLY A 46 -5.87 4.91 -7.38
CA GLY A 46 -6.19 5.48 -8.69
C GLY A 46 -6.98 4.57 -9.62
N GLN A 47 -7.26 3.33 -9.22
CA GLN A 47 -7.99 2.36 -10.05
C GLN A 47 -9.40 2.83 -10.49
N PRO A 48 -10.21 3.52 -9.66
CA PRO A 48 -11.51 4.05 -10.12
C PRO A 48 -11.38 5.10 -11.23
N ALA A 49 -10.41 6.02 -11.12
CA ALA A 49 -10.14 7.03 -12.15
C ALA A 49 -9.66 6.36 -13.45
N TRP A 50 -8.79 5.37 -13.34
CA TRP A 50 -8.34 4.59 -14.48
C TRP A 50 -9.49 3.87 -15.20
N ASN A 51 -10.34 3.18 -14.44
CA ASN A 51 -11.45 2.39 -14.97
C ASN A 51 -12.53 3.25 -15.63
N SER A 52 -12.72 4.49 -15.18
CA SER A 52 -13.68 5.45 -15.75
C SER A 52 -13.12 6.22 -16.96
N GLY A 53 -11.85 6.03 -17.30
CA GLY A 53 -11.21 6.73 -18.42
C GLY A 53 -10.59 8.09 -18.05
N ASP A 54 -10.65 8.50 -16.79
CA ASP A 54 -10.00 9.71 -16.28
C ASP A 54 -8.48 9.49 -16.10
N ARG A 55 -7.77 9.54 -17.23
CA ARG A 55 -6.32 9.27 -17.30
C ARG A 55 -5.49 10.30 -16.56
N GLU A 56 -5.92 11.56 -16.53
CA GLU A 56 -5.13 12.63 -15.92
C GLU A 56 -5.13 12.50 -14.40
N ASN A 57 -6.29 12.28 -13.78
CA ASN A 57 -6.34 12.02 -12.34
C ASN A 57 -5.70 10.69 -11.98
N ALA A 58 -5.86 9.64 -12.80
CA ALA A 58 -5.18 8.37 -12.58
C ALA A 58 -3.64 8.54 -12.55
N LYS A 59 -3.06 9.33 -13.47
CA LYS A 59 -1.62 9.64 -13.47
C LYS A 59 -1.21 10.47 -12.24
N ALA A 60 -2.02 11.45 -11.84
CA ALA A 60 -1.74 12.29 -10.68
C ALA A 60 -1.66 11.45 -9.40
N ILE A 61 -2.64 10.55 -9.20
CA ILE A 61 -2.68 9.64 -8.05
C ILE A 61 -1.52 8.65 -8.12
N ALA A 62 -1.23 8.07 -9.29
CA ALA A 62 -0.11 7.15 -9.44
C ALA A 62 1.23 7.77 -9.02
N ARG A 63 1.49 9.04 -9.34
CA ARG A 63 2.71 9.75 -8.90
C ARG A 63 2.78 9.89 -7.37
N GLN A 64 1.65 10.16 -6.71
CA GLN A 64 1.59 10.24 -5.25
C GLN A 64 1.88 8.88 -4.60
N VAL A 65 1.30 7.80 -5.16
CA VAL A 65 1.59 6.44 -4.71
C VAL A 65 3.07 6.11 -4.91
N ILE A 66 3.64 6.38 -6.09
CA ILE A 66 5.07 6.16 -6.34
C ILE A 66 5.92 6.91 -5.32
N ALA A 67 5.68 8.21 -5.11
CA ALA A 67 6.43 9.01 -4.14
C ALA A 67 6.33 8.47 -2.70
N ALA A 68 5.18 7.89 -2.33
CA ALA A 68 4.99 7.29 -1.01
C ALA A 68 5.77 5.98 -0.82
N PHE A 69 6.11 5.27 -1.91
CA PHE A 69 6.69 3.92 -1.85
C PHE A 69 8.09 3.79 -2.43
N GLU A 70 8.58 4.74 -3.24
CA GLU A 70 9.84 4.64 -3.97
C GLU A 70 11.08 4.53 -3.07
N GLY A 71 10.98 4.94 -1.80
CA GLY A 71 12.03 4.80 -0.80
C GLY A 71 12.15 3.41 -0.17
N TYR A 72 11.19 2.50 -0.40
CA TYR A 72 11.20 1.17 0.20
C TYR A 72 11.73 0.13 -0.79
N ALA A 73 12.61 -0.76 -0.30
CA ALA A 73 13.14 -1.86 -1.09
C ALA A 73 12.07 -2.93 -1.41
N HIS A 74 11.04 -3.03 -0.57
CA HIS A 74 9.97 -4.00 -0.70
C HIS A 74 8.62 -3.33 -0.45
N VAL A 75 7.69 -3.53 -1.38
CA VAL A 75 6.29 -3.12 -1.29
C VAL A 75 5.43 -4.37 -1.45
N VAL A 76 4.52 -4.59 -0.51
CA VAL A 76 3.62 -5.77 -0.47
C VAL A 76 2.18 -5.32 -0.47
#